data_AF-A0A2V7T3N0-F1
#
_entry.id   AF-A0A2V7T3N0-F1
#
_cell.length_a   1.000
_cell.length_b   1.000
_cell.length_c   1.000
_cell.angle_alpha   90.00
_cell.angle_beta   90.00
_cell.angle_gamma   90.00
#
_symmetry.space_group_name_H-M   'P 1'
#
loop_
_entity.id
_entity.type
_entity.pdbx_description
1 polymer ?
#
loop_
_entity_poly.entity_id
_entity_poly.type
_entity_poly.pdbx_seq_one_letter_code
_entity_poly.pdbx_strand_id
1 'polypeptide(L)'
;MDTVTVTRTDTVVRTRTDTVTVTRVDTVTRIEELPLQPLGTWQFGIGVGGALPTGDWRNVVKDGYDIHAHVGWFPGASVFGIRLDGDYVAMGGRETDCSACPGAKLFSAGLDAVLRFPLDRKSPINPQIYFLGGAGLDWFQDFTPYRTTERPPVIVTAGDNTFIATGTQIGGAVVVTTTQLNDDSSNEWHWDFGGGVQLGKFFIESKYVAISTENKNSAYVPIRIGYNF
;
A
#
# COMPACT_ATOMS: atom_id res chain seq x y z
N MET A 1 88.55 55.39 56.71
CA MET A 1 87.73 54.17 56.55
C MET A 1 86.61 54.55 55.63
N ASP A 2 86.46 53.85 54.51
CA ASP A 2 85.29 54.00 53.65
C ASP A 2 84.85 52.59 53.26
N THR A 3 83.63 52.23 53.62
CA THR A 3 83.06 50.91 53.36
C THR A 3 82.06 51.08 52.22
N VAL A 4 82.40 50.56 51.04
CA VAL A 4 81.51 50.57 49.87
C VAL A 4 80.72 49.26 49.85
N THR A 5 79.38 49.36 49.89
CA THR A 5 78.49 48.20 49.80
C THR A 5 78.06 48.02 48.34
N VAL A 6 78.50 46.95 47.70
CA VAL A 6 78.06 46.58 46.35
C VAL A 6 76.92 45.57 46.46
N THR A 7 75.74 45.93 45.99
CA THR A 7 74.60 45.01 45.87
C THR A 7 74.66 44.32 44.50
N ARG A 8 74.78 43.00 44.51
CA ARG A 8 74.71 42.17 43.30
C ARG A 8 73.32 41.55 43.21
N THR A 9 72.65 41.75 42.09
CA THR A 9 71.37 41.10 41.77
C THR A 9 71.64 39.94 40.83
N ASP A 10 71.53 38.71 41.32
CA ASP A 10 71.56 37.52 40.47
C ASP A 10 70.13 37.15 40.05
N THR A 11 69.92 37.01 38.74
CA THR A 11 68.62 36.61 38.18
C THR A 11 68.62 35.10 38.00
N VAL A 12 67.80 34.38 38.77
CA VAL A 12 67.66 32.92 38.65
C VAL A 12 66.55 32.61 37.63
N VAL A 13 66.92 32.09 36.47
CA VAL A 13 65.95 31.60 35.48
C VAL A 13 65.62 30.14 35.81
N ARG A 14 64.38 29.90 36.25
CA ARG A 14 63.88 28.54 36.54
C ARG A 14 63.03 28.05 35.37
N THR A 15 63.60 27.21 34.52
CA THR A 15 62.85 26.50 33.47
C THR A 15 62.10 25.33 34.10
N ARG A 16 60.75 25.40 34.10
CA ARG A 16 59.89 24.31 34.55
C ARG A 16 59.40 23.56 33.31
N THR A 17 59.75 22.28 33.20
CA THR A 17 59.19 21.39 32.18
C THR A 17 57.95 20.74 32.76
N ASP A 18 56.76 21.23 32.38
CA ASP A 18 55.50 20.55 32.70
C ASP A 18 55.21 19.51 31.61
N THR A 19 55.21 18.24 32.00
CA THR A 19 54.75 17.14 31.15
C THR A 19 53.22 17.15 31.16
N VAL A 20 52.62 17.68 30.09
CA VAL A 20 51.17 17.63 29.89
C VAL A 20 50.83 16.30 29.21
N THR A 21 50.21 15.38 29.96
CA THR A 21 49.65 14.16 29.40
C THR A 21 48.36 14.50 28.66
N VAL A 22 48.47 14.77 27.36
CA VAL A 22 47.29 14.97 26.50
C VAL A 22 46.74 13.60 26.15
N THR A 23 45.74 13.13 26.91
CA THR A 23 44.95 11.97 26.52
C THR A 23 43.97 12.39 25.43
N ARG A 24 44.38 12.24 24.16
CA ARG A 24 43.45 12.34 23.04
C ARG A 24 42.51 11.15 23.10
N VAL A 25 41.27 11.38 23.49
CA VAL A 25 40.18 10.40 23.34
C VAL A 25 39.78 10.44 21.87
N ASP A 26 40.42 9.61 21.05
CA ASP A 26 39.90 9.34 19.70
C ASP A 26 38.61 8.54 19.88
N THR A 27 37.48 9.22 19.81
CA THR A 27 36.19 8.56 19.62
C THR A 27 36.19 7.96 18.23
N VAL A 28 36.69 6.72 18.11
CA VAL A 28 36.46 5.91 16.92
C VAL A 28 34.97 5.62 16.91
N THR A 29 34.19 6.42 16.21
CA THR A 29 32.83 6.06 15.82
C THR A 29 32.96 4.89 14.87
N ARG A 30 33.06 3.68 15.42
CA ARG A 30 32.89 2.46 14.66
C ARG A 30 31.48 2.57 14.11
N ILE A 31 31.35 2.79 12.79
CA ILE A 31 30.10 2.52 12.11
C ILE A 31 29.94 1.02 12.31
N GLU A 32 29.15 0.63 13.31
CA GLU A 32 28.63 -0.72 13.33
C GLU A 32 27.84 -0.84 12.03
N GLU A 33 28.45 -1.49 11.03
CA GLU A 33 27.68 -2.14 9.98
C GLU A 33 26.85 -3.20 10.70
N LEU A 34 25.68 -2.75 11.12
CA LEU A 34 24.71 -3.62 11.76
C LEU A 34 24.47 -4.75 10.78
N PRO A 35 24.59 -6.02 11.23
CA PRO A 35 24.30 -7.13 10.35
C PRO A 35 22.91 -6.88 9.78
N LEU A 36 22.85 -6.66 8.47
CA LEU A 36 21.59 -6.51 7.78
C LEU A 36 20.85 -7.82 8.06
N GLN A 37 19.86 -7.81 8.97
CA GLN A 37 19.00 -8.97 9.13
C GLN A 37 18.45 -9.26 7.74
N PRO A 38 18.72 -10.47 7.19
CA PRO A 38 18.21 -10.81 5.88
C PRO A 38 16.69 -10.72 5.98
N LEU A 39 16.14 -9.82 5.17
CA LEU A 39 14.72 -9.75 4.98
C LEU A 39 14.28 -11.10 4.42
N GLY A 40 13.17 -11.63 4.93
CA GLY A 40 12.66 -12.92 4.47
C GLY A 40 12.55 -12.95 2.94
N THR A 41 13.10 -13.99 2.31
CA THR A 41 13.08 -14.16 0.86
C THR A 41 11.66 -14.39 0.36
N TRP A 42 10.85 -15.09 1.14
CA TRP A 42 9.44 -15.32 0.86
C TRP A 42 8.61 -14.71 1.98
N GLN A 43 7.50 -14.09 1.60
CA GLN A 43 6.53 -13.48 2.49
C GLN A 43 5.16 -13.99 2.11
N PHE A 44 4.42 -14.53 3.06
CA PHE A 44 3.05 -14.94 2.86
C PHE A 44 2.18 -14.10 3.77
N GLY A 45 1.08 -13.59 3.25
CA GLY A 45 0.19 -12.75 4.02
C GLY A 45 -1.25 -12.97 3.67
N ILE A 46 -2.10 -12.71 4.66
CA ILE A 46 -3.55 -12.61 4.50
C ILE A 46 -4.01 -11.30 5.11
N GLY A 47 -5.05 -10.71 4.56
CA GLY A 47 -5.63 -9.46 5.03
C GLY A 47 -7.13 -9.41 4.81
N VAL A 48 -7.79 -8.55 5.57
CA VAL A 48 -9.19 -8.20 5.36
C VAL A 48 -9.33 -6.69 5.47
N GLY A 49 -10.28 -6.14 4.74
CA GLY A 49 -10.40 -4.70 4.60
C GLY A 49 -11.75 -4.22 4.13
N GLY A 50 -11.87 -2.90 4.03
CA GLY A 50 -12.97 -2.25 3.33
C GLY A 50 -12.59 -1.98 1.89
N ALA A 51 -13.54 -2.12 0.97
CA ALA A 51 -13.39 -1.76 -0.43
C ALA A 51 -14.25 -0.53 -0.74
N LEU A 52 -13.62 0.56 -1.18
CA LEU A 52 -14.28 1.85 -1.35
C LEU A 52 -14.36 2.24 -2.83
N PRO A 53 -15.51 2.09 -3.51
CA PRO A 53 -15.69 2.55 -4.88
C PRO A 53 -15.42 4.06 -5.01
N THR A 54 -14.88 4.48 -6.15
CA THR A 54 -14.55 5.89 -6.43
C THR A 54 -15.18 6.36 -7.73
N GLY A 55 -15.16 7.68 -7.94
CA GLY A 55 -15.70 8.30 -9.16
C GLY A 55 -17.17 8.00 -9.39
N ASP A 56 -17.55 7.86 -10.66
CA ASP A 56 -18.94 7.59 -11.08
C ASP A 56 -19.44 6.22 -10.59
N TRP A 57 -18.55 5.24 -10.39
CA TRP A 57 -18.91 3.90 -9.93
C TRP A 57 -19.52 3.91 -8.52
N ARG A 58 -19.09 4.86 -7.68
CA ARG A 58 -19.62 5.06 -6.31
C ARG A 58 -21.09 5.51 -6.28
N ASN A 59 -21.62 6.01 -7.39
CA ASN A 59 -23.03 6.42 -7.48
C ASN A 59 -23.99 5.22 -7.49
N VAL A 60 -23.53 4.06 -7.98
CA VAL A 60 -24.34 2.83 -8.04
C VAL A 60 -23.87 1.74 -7.08
N VAL A 61 -22.63 1.80 -6.60
CA VAL A 61 -22.05 0.81 -5.68
C VAL A 61 -21.79 1.43 -4.30
N LYS A 62 -22.14 0.71 -3.23
CA LYS A 62 -21.84 1.02 -1.84
C LYS A 62 -20.49 0.40 -1.46
N ASP A 63 -19.86 1.00 -0.46
CA ASP A 63 -18.67 0.46 0.18
C ASP A 63 -18.88 -1.00 0.60
N GLY A 64 -17.81 -1.79 0.49
CA GLY A 64 -17.82 -3.24 0.65
C GLY A 64 -16.69 -3.76 1.51
N TYR A 65 -16.43 -5.06 1.40
CA TYR A 65 -15.28 -5.70 2.03
C TYR A 65 -14.31 -6.28 0.99
N ASP A 66 -13.06 -6.39 1.42
CA ASP A 66 -11.92 -6.95 0.69
C ASP A 66 -11.34 -8.10 1.51
N ILE A 67 -11.11 -9.25 0.88
CA ILE A 67 -10.33 -10.36 1.44
C ILE A 67 -9.12 -10.54 0.55
N HIS A 68 -7.95 -10.47 1.15
CA HIS A 68 -6.69 -10.43 0.45
C HIS A 68 -5.77 -11.58 0.89
N ALA A 69 -5.10 -12.20 -0.06
CA ALA A 69 -3.98 -13.09 0.18
C ALA A 69 -2.83 -12.72 -0.77
N HIS A 70 -1.59 -12.85 -0.29
CA HIS A 70 -0.44 -12.60 -1.14
C HIS A 70 0.74 -13.53 -0.87
N VAL A 71 1.57 -13.64 -1.89
CA VAL A 71 2.89 -14.27 -1.84
C VAL A 71 3.92 -13.31 -2.41
N GLY A 72 4.80 -12.80 -1.55
CA GLY A 72 5.91 -11.93 -1.91
C GLY A 72 7.23 -12.69 -2.03
N TRP A 73 8.02 -12.35 -3.04
CA TRP A 73 9.41 -12.78 -3.17
C TRP A 73 10.33 -11.56 -3.16
N PHE A 74 11.35 -11.61 -2.31
CA PHE A 74 12.36 -10.58 -2.18
C PHE A 74 13.76 -11.18 -2.27
N PRO A 75 14.58 -10.81 -3.27
CA PRO A 75 15.93 -11.35 -3.39
C PRO A 75 16.85 -10.86 -2.25
N GLY A 76 17.07 -11.72 -1.25
CA GLY A 76 17.96 -11.45 -0.12
C GLY A 76 17.58 -10.19 0.67
N ALA A 77 18.58 -9.34 0.96
CA ALA A 77 18.38 -8.08 1.68
C ALA A 77 17.89 -6.91 0.78
N SER A 78 17.34 -7.20 -0.40
CA SER A 78 16.89 -6.18 -1.35
C SER A 78 15.73 -5.34 -0.80
N VAL A 79 15.72 -4.05 -1.14
CA VAL A 79 14.58 -3.14 -0.94
C VAL A 79 13.51 -3.33 -2.01
N PHE A 80 13.81 -4.03 -3.10
CA PHE A 80 12.88 -4.41 -4.15
C PHE A 80 12.44 -5.87 -4.00
N GLY A 81 11.19 -6.14 -4.32
CA GLY A 81 10.64 -7.48 -4.49
C GLY A 81 9.48 -7.48 -5.47
N ILE A 82 8.90 -8.66 -5.64
CA ILE A 82 7.67 -8.86 -6.39
C ILE A 82 6.64 -9.51 -5.49
N ARG A 83 5.35 -9.27 -5.75
CA ARG A 83 4.27 -9.85 -4.97
C ARG A 83 3.13 -10.29 -5.89
N LEU A 84 2.69 -11.53 -5.72
CA LEU A 84 1.48 -12.04 -6.33
C LEU A 84 0.34 -11.86 -5.33
N ASP A 85 -0.71 -11.15 -5.76
CA ASP A 85 -1.89 -10.83 -4.98
C ASP A 85 -3.09 -11.62 -5.51
N GLY A 86 -3.93 -12.09 -4.60
CA GLY A 86 -5.23 -12.67 -4.88
C GLY A 86 -6.27 -12.05 -3.97
N ASP A 87 -7.28 -11.43 -4.55
CA ASP A 87 -8.29 -10.66 -3.82
C ASP A 87 -9.71 -11.15 -4.15
N TYR A 88 -10.57 -11.14 -3.14
CA TYR A 88 -12.01 -11.26 -3.31
C TYR A 88 -12.68 -10.02 -2.74
N VAL A 89 -13.39 -9.30 -3.59
CA VAL A 89 -14.03 -8.03 -3.24
C VAL A 89 -15.53 -8.15 -3.46
N ALA A 90 -16.29 -7.77 -2.44
CA ALA A 90 -17.75 -7.73 -2.52
C ALA A 90 -18.26 -6.41 -1.97
N MET A 91 -18.96 -5.67 -2.84
CA MET A 91 -19.51 -4.36 -2.60
C MET A 91 -21.04 -4.40 -2.66
N GLY A 92 -21.70 -3.46 -1.99
CA GLY A 92 -23.16 -3.42 -1.95
C GLY A 92 -23.77 -2.70 -3.16
N GLY A 93 -25.00 -3.03 -3.55
CA GLY A 93 -25.76 -2.24 -4.54
C GLY A 93 -26.39 -0.99 -3.92
N ARG A 94 -26.52 0.09 -4.70
CA ARG A 94 -27.32 1.27 -4.32
C ARG A 94 -28.71 1.21 -4.95
N GLU A 95 -29.71 1.41 -4.11
CA GLU A 95 -31.13 1.37 -4.47
C GLU A 95 -31.58 2.57 -5.31
N THR A 96 -30.76 3.62 -5.43
CA THR A 96 -31.10 4.87 -6.13
C THR A 96 -31.35 4.69 -7.62
N ASP A 97 -30.64 3.77 -8.27
CA ASP A 97 -30.76 3.52 -9.72
C ASP A 97 -31.35 2.14 -10.03
N CYS A 98 -31.23 1.18 -9.11
CA CYS A 98 -31.81 -0.15 -9.25
C CYS A 98 -31.94 -0.86 -7.89
N SER A 99 -33.15 -0.95 -7.34
CA SER A 99 -33.42 -1.57 -6.04
C SER A 99 -33.25 -3.10 -6.01
N ALA A 100 -33.30 -3.74 -7.18
CA ALA A 100 -33.18 -5.20 -7.32
C ALA A 100 -31.79 -5.65 -7.83
N CYS A 101 -30.87 -4.71 -8.12
CA CYS A 101 -29.58 -5.07 -8.68
C CYS A 101 -28.62 -5.57 -7.59
N PRO A 102 -27.86 -6.64 -7.87
CA PRO A 102 -26.82 -7.10 -6.94
C PRO A 102 -25.70 -6.07 -6.84
N GLY A 103 -25.02 -6.05 -5.70
CA GLY A 103 -23.79 -5.29 -5.55
C GLY A 103 -22.63 -5.91 -6.33
N ALA A 104 -21.58 -5.13 -6.60
CA ALA A 104 -20.46 -5.62 -7.40
C ALA A 104 -19.63 -6.64 -6.64
N LYS A 105 -19.35 -7.79 -7.26
CA LYS A 105 -18.46 -8.82 -6.70
C LYS A 105 -17.44 -9.22 -7.74
N LEU A 106 -16.18 -9.34 -7.33
CA LEU A 106 -15.10 -9.73 -8.22
C LEU A 106 -14.03 -10.53 -7.49
N PHE A 107 -13.39 -11.42 -8.26
CA PHE A 107 -12.08 -11.98 -7.92
C PHE A 107 -11.01 -11.24 -8.70
N SER A 108 -9.86 -11.03 -8.08
CA SER A 108 -8.72 -10.36 -8.70
C SER A 108 -7.45 -11.16 -8.49
N ALA A 109 -6.58 -11.17 -9.48
CA ALA A 109 -5.22 -11.67 -9.38
C ALA A 109 -4.25 -10.65 -9.98
N GLY A 110 -3.27 -10.24 -9.19
CA GLY A 110 -2.34 -9.16 -9.55
C GLY A 110 -0.88 -9.52 -9.33
N LEU A 111 0.01 -8.88 -10.09
CA LEU A 111 1.45 -8.95 -9.89
C LEU A 111 2.00 -7.54 -9.66
N ASP A 112 2.58 -7.34 -8.48
CA ASP A 112 3.14 -6.06 -8.05
C ASP A 112 4.66 -6.09 -7.97
N ALA A 113 5.27 -4.97 -8.31
CA ALA A 113 6.61 -4.64 -7.82
C ALA A 113 6.48 -3.96 -6.45
N VAL A 114 7.31 -4.37 -5.49
CA VAL A 114 7.29 -3.85 -4.12
C VAL A 114 8.61 -3.16 -3.81
N LEU A 115 8.54 -1.94 -3.29
CA LEU A 115 9.65 -1.17 -2.76
C LEU A 115 9.47 -0.97 -1.25
N ARG A 116 10.37 -1.53 -0.44
CA ARG A 116 10.30 -1.51 1.03
C ARG A 116 11.46 -0.75 1.67
N PHE A 117 11.14 0.01 2.71
CA PHE A 117 12.05 0.79 3.53
C PHE A 117 11.92 0.36 4.98
N PRO A 118 12.85 -0.49 5.48
CA PRO A 118 12.89 -0.80 6.91
C PRO A 118 13.33 0.45 7.68
N LEU A 119 12.47 0.92 8.60
CA LEU A 119 12.69 2.13 9.39
C LEU A 119 13.61 1.89 10.59
N ASP A 120 13.46 0.74 11.25
CA ASP A 120 14.32 0.34 12.37
C ASP A 120 14.54 -1.17 12.37
N ARG A 121 15.75 -1.59 12.03
CA ARG A 121 16.13 -3.00 11.92
C ARG A 121 16.57 -3.63 13.25
N LYS A 122 16.78 -2.83 14.30
CA LYS A 122 17.16 -3.34 15.64
C LYS A 122 15.95 -3.68 16.48
N SER A 123 14.83 -3.01 16.22
CA SER A 123 13.62 -3.22 17.00
C SER A 123 13.03 -4.61 16.76
N PRO A 124 12.59 -5.32 17.81
CA PRO A 124 11.86 -6.58 17.67
C PRO A 124 10.61 -6.49 16.78
N ILE A 125 10.04 -5.29 16.63
CA ILE A 125 8.88 -5.03 15.77
C ILE A 125 9.25 -4.61 14.34
N ASN A 126 10.53 -4.42 14.02
CA ASN A 126 11.07 -4.10 12.69
C ASN A 126 10.09 -3.31 11.77
N PRO A 127 9.77 -2.05 12.10
CA PRO A 127 8.80 -1.27 11.33
C PRO A 127 9.29 -1.03 9.91
N GLN A 128 8.42 -1.22 8.92
CA GLN A 128 8.73 -1.02 7.50
C GLN A 128 7.64 -0.19 6.86
N ILE A 129 8.03 0.74 6.00
CA ILE A 129 7.12 1.40 5.05
C ILE A 129 7.38 0.76 3.69
N TYR A 130 6.33 0.48 2.94
CA TYR A 130 6.49 -0.05 1.60
C TYR A 130 5.49 0.58 0.63
N PHE A 131 5.90 0.60 -0.62
CA PHE A 131 5.12 1.02 -1.77
C PHE A 131 5.04 -0.15 -2.73
N LEU A 132 3.95 -0.21 -3.46
CA LEU A 132 3.76 -1.24 -4.46
C LEU A 132 2.95 -0.70 -5.62
N GLY A 133 3.09 -1.34 -6.77
CA GLY A 133 2.27 -1.06 -7.93
C GLY A 133 2.49 -2.12 -8.98
N GLY A 134 1.44 -2.34 -9.75
CA GLY A 134 1.35 -3.51 -10.59
C GLY A 134 0.17 -3.45 -11.54
N ALA A 135 -0.11 -4.63 -12.06
CA ALA A 135 -1.24 -4.89 -12.93
C ALA A 135 -1.75 -6.31 -12.72
N GLY A 136 -2.99 -6.54 -13.10
CA GLY A 136 -3.63 -7.83 -12.91
C GLY A 136 -4.88 -8.01 -13.74
N LEU A 137 -5.61 -9.06 -13.41
CA LEU A 137 -6.87 -9.44 -14.04
C LEU A 137 -7.96 -9.51 -12.99
N ASP A 138 -9.15 -9.06 -13.36
CA ASP A 138 -10.37 -9.09 -12.56
C ASP A 138 -11.45 -9.91 -13.28
N TRP A 139 -12.15 -10.70 -12.49
CA TRP A 139 -13.30 -11.51 -12.92
C TRP A 139 -14.51 -11.07 -12.13
N PHE A 140 -15.41 -10.32 -12.77
CA PHE A 140 -16.67 -9.94 -12.15
C PHE A 140 -17.61 -11.14 -12.08
N GLN A 141 -18.14 -11.39 -10.89
CA GLN A 141 -19.30 -12.27 -10.71
C GLN A 141 -20.58 -11.46 -10.86
N ASP A 142 -20.59 -10.27 -10.25
CA ASP A 142 -21.70 -9.33 -10.32
C ASP A 142 -21.16 -7.94 -10.69
N PHE A 143 -21.77 -7.30 -11.69
CA PHE A 143 -21.51 -5.90 -12.04
C PHE A 143 -22.79 -5.17 -12.41
N THR A 144 -23.07 -4.05 -11.74
CA THR A 144 -24.20 -3.17 -12.09
C THR A 144 -23.70 -2.07 -13.03
N PRO A 145 -24.24 -1.95 -14.26
CA PRO A 145 -23.86 -0.91 -15.19
C PRO A 145 -24.22 0.47 -14.66
N TYR A 146 -23.40 1.46 -14.97
CA TYR A 146 -23.63 2.83 -14.51
C TYR A 146 -23.39 3.85 -15.60
N ARG A 147 -24.04 5.00 -15.44
CA ARG A 147 -23.88 6.14 -16.33
C ARG A 147 -22.83 7.08 -15.76
N THR A 148 -21.93 7.56 -16.63
CA THR A 148 -20.94 8.56 -16.23
C THR A 148 -21.57 9.94 -16.05
N THR A 149 -20.94 10.79 -15.24
CA THR A 149 -21.37 12.19 -15.05
C THR A 149 -20.90 13.12 -16.18
N GLU A 150 -20.19 12.59 -17.17
CA GLU A 150 -19.65 13.30 -18.34
C GLU A 150 -20.74 13.72 -19.34
N ARG A 151 -20.39 14.61 -20.28
CA ARG A 151 -21.29 15.10 -21.34
C ARG A 151 -20.64 14.93 -22.72
N PRO A 152 -21.16 14.04 -23.61
CA PRO A 152 -22.33 13.20 -23.41
C PRO A 152 -22.08 12.06 -22.41
N PRO A 153 -23.11 11.63 -21.64
CA PRO A 153 -22.95 10.54 -20.69
C PRO A 153 -22.79 9.21 -21.41
N VAL A 154 -21.81 8.41 -21.00
CA VAL A 154 -21.58 7.05 -21.49
C VAL A 154 -22.02 6.02 -20.45
N ILE A 155 -22.38 4.82 -20.90
CA ILE A 155 -22.73 3.70 -20.02
C ILE A 155 -21.50 2.83 -19.87
N VAL A 156 -21.11 2.55 -18.63
CA VAL A 156 -19.99 1.68 -18.27
C VAL A 156 -20.54 0.28 -17.98
N THR A 157 -19.91 -0.71 -18.58
CA THR A 157 -20.27 -2.14 -18.51
C THR A 157 -18.99 -2.95 -18.22
N ALA A 158 -19.15 -4.13 -17.64
CA ALA A 158 -18.05 -5.08 -17.45
C ALA A 158 -18.22 -6.27 -18.41
N GLY A 159 -18.49 -5.99 -19.68
CA GLY A 159 -18.83 -7.00 -20.69
C GLY A 159 -20.09 -7.81 -20.32
N ASP A 160 -20.04 -9.11 -20.62
CA ASP A 160 -21.20 -10.02 -20.52
C ASP A 160 -21.66 -10.29 -19.08
N ASN A 161 -20.84 -9.98 -18.06
CA ASN A 161 -21.22 -10.08 -16.63
C ASN A 161 -22.02 -8.88 -16.09
N THR A 162 -22.49 -8.02 -16.99
CA THR A 162 -23.28 -6.85 -16.64
C THR A 162 -24.73 -7.25 -16.33
N PHE A 163 -25.20 -6.94 -15.12
CA PHE A 163 -26.62 -7.07 -14.77
C PHE A 163 -27.43 -5.98 -15.44
N ILE A 164 -28.35 -6.35 -16.33
CA ILE A 164 -29.28 -5.39 -16.93
C ILE A 164 -30.63 -5.47 -16.20
N ALA A 165 -31.03 -4.35 -15.59
CA ALA A 165 -32.36 -4.19 -15.05
C ALA A 165 -33.31 -3.77 -16.18
N THR A 166 -34.14 -4.69 -16.66
CA THR A 166 -35.21 -4.37 -17.62
C THR A 166 -36.50 -4.09 -16.85
N GLY A 167 -36.89 -2.81 -16.77
CA GLY A 167 -38.17 -2.43 -16.20
C GLY A 167 -39.31 -2.67 -17.20
N THR A 168 -40.22 -3.61 -16.91
CA THR A 168 -41.50 -3.71 -17.60
C THR A 168 -42.56 -2.98 -16.78
N GLN A 169 -43.19 -1.96 -17.35
CA GLN A 169 -44.30 -1.29 -16.69
C GLN A 169 -45.58 -2.11 -16.90
N ILE A 170 -46.12 -2.69 -15.83
CA ILE A 170 -47.38 -3.45 -15.85
C ILE A 170 -48.38 -2.75 -14.94
N GLY A 171 -49.45 -2.21 -15.52
CA GLY A 171 -50.57 -1.65 -14.74
C GLY A 171 -50.19 -0.49 -13.80
N GLY A 172 -49.18 0.32 -14.17
CA GLY A 172 -48.71 1.45 -13.35
C GLY A 172 -47.63 1.10 -12.32
N ALA A 173 -47.32 -0.19 -12.13
CA ALA A 173 -46.15 -0.64 -11.37
C ALA A 173 -44.97 -0.92 -12.31
N VAL A 174 -43.77 -0.45 -11.97
CA VAL A 174 -42.53 -0.85 -12.66
C VAL A 174 -42.07 -2.17 -12.07
N VAL A 175 -42.23 -3.26 -12.82
CA VAL A 175 -41.64 -4.55 -12.48
C VAL A 175 -40.23 -4.57 -13.07
N VAL A 176 -39.22 -4.44 -12.22
CA VAL A 176 -37.82 -4.53 -12.63
C VAL A 176 -37.42 -6.00 -12.68
N THR A 177 -37.26 -6.53 -13.88
CA THR A 177 -36.68 -7.86 -14.09
C THR A 177 -35.19 -7.67 -14.34
N THR A 178 -34.34 -8.19 -13.45
CA THR A 178 -32.91 -8.26 -13.70
C THR A 178 -32.62 -9.46 -14.57
N THR A 179 -32.05 -9.25 -15.74
CA THR A 179 -31.55 -10.32 -16.59
C THR A 179 -30.03 -10.25 -16.56
N GLN A 180 -29.40 -11.30 -16.04
CA GLN A 180 -27.96 -11.52 -16.23
C GLN A 180 -27.76 -11.85 -17.71
N LEU A 181 -26.91 -11.12 -18.41
CA LEU A 181 -26.45 -11.56 -19.72
C LEU A 181 -25.55 -12.79 -19.49
N ASN A 182 -25.76 -13.85 -20.27
CA ASN A 182 -25.14 -15.16 -20.01
C ASN A 182 -23.60 -15.14 -20.09
N ASP A 183 -22.96 -15.49 -18.98
CA ASP A 183 -22.01 -16.61 -18.75
C ASP A 183 -20.75 -16.79 -19.64
N ASP A 184 -20.05 -15.70 -19.95
CA ASP A 184 -18.61 -15.76 -20.22
C ASP A 184 -17.90 -14.74 -19.31
N SER A 185 -16.94 -15.20 -18.49
CA SER A 185 -16.22 -14.30 -17.59
C SER A 185 -15.41 -13.29 -18.41
N SER A 186 -15.86 -12.04 -18.48
CA SER A 186 -15.04 -10.95 -19.01
C SER A 186 -13.81 -10.78 -18.12
N ASN A 187 -12.64 -11.06 -18.68
CA ASN A 187 -11.37 -10.82 -18.03
C ASN A 187 -11.05 -9.33 -18.19
N GLU A 188 -11.30 -8.55 -17.16
CA GLU A 188 -10.88 -7.15 -17.17
C GLU A 188 -9.46 -7.04 -16.65
N TRP A 189 -8.67 -6.14 -17.20
CA TRP A 189 -7.34 -5.86 -16.66
C TRP A 189 -7.41 -4.64 -15.74
N HIS A 190 -6.61 -4.64 -14.68
CA HIS A 190 -6.41 -3.46 -13.86
C HIS A 190 -4.94 -3.07 -13.81
N TRP A 191 -4.72 -1.82 -13.43
CA TRP A 191 -3.48 -1.37 -12.85
C TRP A 191 -3.76 -0.87 -11.45
N ASP A 192 -2.73 -0.92 -10.61
CA ASP A 192 -2.84 -0.49 -9.23
C ASP A 192 -1.55 0.16 -8.74
N PHE A 193 -1.71 0.96 -7.69
CA PHE A 193 -0.58 1.47 -6.93
C PHE A 193 -1.02 1.73 -5.49
N GLY A 194 -0.10 1.60 -4.56
CA GLY A 194 -0.42 1.76 -3.16
C GLY A 194 0.80 1.75 -2.27
N GLY A 195 0.51 1.66 -0.98
CA GLY A 195 1.53 1.55 0.03
C GLY A 195 0.94 1.13 1.36
N GLY A 196 1.85 0.77 2.25
CA GLY A 196 1.50 0.28 3.56
C GLY A 196 2.61 0.44 4.57
N VAL A 197 2.24 0.11 5.80
CA VAL A 197 3.16 0.04 6.93
C VAL A 197 3.08 -1.36 7.51
N GLN A 198 4.23 -1.97 7.73
CA GLN A 198 4.36 -3.26 8.39
C GLN A 198 4.99 -3.05 9.78
N LEU A 199 4.37 -3.62 10.80
CA LEU A 199 4.83 -3.64 12.18
C LEU A 199 4.96 -5.10 12.61
N GLY A 200 6.18 -5.62 12.48
CA GLY A 200 6.51 -7.02 12.70
C GLY A 200 5.81 -7.89 11.68
N LYS A 201 4.80 -8.63 12.13
CA LYS A 201 3.97 -9.48 11.26
C LYS A 201 2.68 -8.81 10.81
N PHE A 202 2.26 -7.72 11.44
CA PHE A 202 1.05 -7.02 11.05
C PHE A 202 1.34 -6.01 9.95
N PHE A 203 0.40 -5.84 9.03
CA PHE A 203 0.48 -4.77 8.03
C PHE A 203 -0.86 -4.03 7.91
N ILE A 204 -0.75 -2.77 7.53
CA ILE A 204 -1.87 -1.95 7.07
C ILE A 204 -1.51 -1.47 5.68
N GLU A 205 -2.40 -1.67 4.73
CA GLU A 205 -2.17 -1.33 3.33
C GLU A 205 -3.37 -0.64 2.72
N SER A 206 -3.11 0.31 1.83
CA SER A 206 -4.11 0.84 0.93
C SER A 206 -3.58 0.90 -0.47
N LYS A 207 -4.41 0.53 -1.44
CA LYS A 207 -4.13 0.61 -2.87
C LYS A 207 -5.22 1.43 -3.56
N TYR A 208 -4.89 2.03 -4.68
CA TYR A 208 -5.85 2.47 -5.67
C TYR A 208 -5.83 1.45 -6.80
N VAL A 209 -6.98 0.87 -7.10
CA VAL A 209 -7.14 -0.13 -8.16
C VAL A 209 -8.07 0.46 -9.22
N ALA A 210 -7.62 0.47 -10.47
CA ALA A 210 -8.39 0.96 -11.61
C ALA A 210 -8.55 -0.15 -12.64
N ILE A 211 -9.76 -0.66 -12.74
CA ILE A 211 -10.18 -1.74 -13.62
C ILE A 211 -10.63 -1.14 -14.95
N SER A 212 -10.11 -1.67 -16.05
CA SER A 212 -10.44 -1.26 -17.41
C SER A 212 -11.76 -1.85 -17.87
N THR A 213 -12.86 -1.33 -17.32
CA THR A 213 -14.21 -1.64 -17.80
C THR A 213 -14.52 -0.96 -19.15
N GLU A 214 -15.55 -1.42 -19.84
CA GLU A 214 -15.95 -0.90 -21.15
C GLU A 214 -16.40 0.57 -21.05
N ASN A 215 -16.01 1.39 -22.03
CA ASN A 215 -16.27 2.84 -22.12
C ASN A 215 -15.58 3.73 -21.08
N LYS A 216 -15.33 3.27 -19.85
CA LYS A 216 -14.59 4.01 -18.81
C LYS A 216 -14.09 3.07 -17.72
N ASN A 217 -12.99 3.43 -17.05
CA ASN A 217 -12.47 2.66 -15.93
C ASN A 217 -13.36 2.75 -14.68
N SER A 218 -13.53 1.61 -14.02
CA SER A 218 -14.14 1.49 -12.70
C SER A 218 -13.03 1.35 -11.67
N ALA A 219 -13.04 2.18 -10.62
CA ALA A 219 -11.92 2.23 -9.69
C ALA A 219 -12.38 2.23 -8.23
N TYR A 220 -11.59 1.59 -7.37
CA TYR A 220 -11.84 1.52 -5.94
C TYR A 220 -10.55 1.57 -5.12
N VAL A 221 -10.70 1.82 -3.83
CA VAL A 221 -9.62 1.89 -2.86
C VAL A 221 -9.85 0.83 -1.79
N PRO A 222 -9.15 -0.31 -1.81
CA PRO A 222 -9.07 -1.18 -0.65
C PRO A 222 -8.25 -0.52 0.47
N ILE A 223 -8.72 -0.67 1.70
CA ILE A 223 -7.98 -0.38 2.93
C ILE A 223 -8.03 -1.63 3.78
N ARG A 224 -6.88 -2.26 4.00
CA ARG A 224 -6.79 -3.59 4.61
C ARG A 224 -5.81 -3.63 5.75
N ILE A 225 -6.13 -4.51 6.70
CA ILE A 225 -5.27 -4.89 7.81
C ILE A 225 -5.02 -6.38 7.68
N GLY A 226 -3.77 -6.80 7.85
CA GLY A 226 -3.41 -8.20 7.67
C GLY A 226 -2.23 -8.64 8.50
N TYR A 227 -1.87 -9.90 8.27
CA TYR A 227 -0.84 -10.63 8.98
C TYR A 227 0.02 -11.43 8.02
N ASN A 228 1.34 -11.32 8.20
CA ASN A 228 2.36 -12.06 7.48
C ASN A 228 2.91 -13.19 8.37
N PHE A 229 3.02 -14.41 7.85
CA PHE A 229 3.49 -15.57 8.62
C PHE A 229 4.93 -15.98 8.32
#